data_AF-Q6BVA5-F1
#
_entry.id   AF-Q6BVA5-F1
#
_cell.length_a   1.000
_cell.length_b   1.000
_cell.length_c   1.000
_cell.angle_alpha   90.00
_cell.angle_beta   90.00
_cell.angle_gamma   90.00
#
_symmetry.space_group_name_H-M   'P 1'
#
loop_
_entity.id
_entity.type
_entity.pdbx_description
1 polymer ?
#
loop_
_entity_poly.entity_id
_entity_poly.type
_entity_poly.pdbx_seq_one_letter_code
_entity_poly.pdbx_strand_id
1 'polypeptide(L)'
;MIRAMIIRKQIEGCTRRVWLRRYSKAPKTQKKEEKNAPEHKDDDNSALVQRFTQILESKLSEISPSFISKDPQLTKLYNKYSSDPDKQFKATYQKELSHLKNESLLNRNRHAKDIADTVTNKPWDGTESVHDVNLRMLLDSKPPPIKYKKTIITPPMSFKERIENAKESSLDYKIGNTKKEEDKFRELYKEKLLGPSVFLNSSSPHTLIGMANTLADAKINASINHDTGQFHDTSDMSSVRGKPLDREHLRNCTDSNYFMNHILQKQEILHPWIDSQQSIDRQTIDFRKNMDGEWFKALFYNLKPTSVSRDSVLDKIEKISGNPPNHYDNEFHSRQLPYIVEKTKSLNNLIRDYNLQSPSSSIHKFKLRPEVELRNSYDRTVSTLRTQALAWYENEKTAKERSSNLKNNKSESMFGLFDNGGGGGSSNSANGTGARQRVPEKLHLWRSIKEMFK
;
A
#
# COMPACT_ATOMS: atom_id res chain seq x y z
N MET A 1 45.15 45.82 23.24
CA MET A 1 46.31 45.70 24.16
C MET A 1 45.90 44.80 25.31
N ILE A 2 46.30 43.52 25.29
CA ILE A 2 47.43 42.95 26.07
C ILE A 2 47.01 42.76 27.55
N ARG A 3 46.60 41.53 27.93
CA ARG A 3 47.38 40.52 28.69
C ARG A 3 47.70 40.99 30.12
N ALA A 4 47.10 40.43 31.18
CA ALA A 4 47.33 39.12 31.80
C ALA A 4 48.12 39.24 33.12
N MET A 5 47.60 38.70 34.23
CA MET A 5 48.31 37.99 35.32
C MET A 5 47.32 37.66 36.46
N ILE A 6 46.91 36.40 36.63
CA ILE A 6 47.44 35.39 37.59
C ILE A 6 47.09 35.70 39.05
N ILE A 7 46.29 34.83 39.70
CA ILE A 7 46.59 34.16 40.97
C ILE A 7 45.78 32.84 41.06
N ARG A 8 46.48 31.79 41.50
CA ARG A 8 46.09 30.37 41.64
C ARG A 8 45.17 30.11 42.85
N LYS A 9 44.34 29.06 42.76
CA LYS A 9 44.27 28.01 43.79
C LYS A 9 43.72 26.71 43.20
N GLN A 10 44.46 25.63 43.40
CA GLN A 10 44.21 24.28 42.89
C GLN A 10 44.30 23.30 44.08
N ILE A 11 43.46 22.25 44.01
CA ILE A 11 43.63 20.88 44.54
C ILE A 11 43.37 20.64 46.03
N GLU A 12 42.42 19.71 46.28
CA GLU A 12 42.43 18.52 47.16
C GLU A 12 40.94 18.19 47.50
N GLY A 13 40.39 16.98 47.43
CA GLY A 13 40.84 15.64 47.09
C GLY A 13 39.66 14.68 47.27
N CYS A 14 39.73 13.49 46.66
CA CYS A 14 39.51 12.18 47.31
C CYS A 14 39.12 11.13 46.28
N THR A 15 40.01 10.16 46.14
CA THR A 15 40.04 9.07 45.18
C THR A 15 39.17 7.88 45.61
N ARG A 16 38.63 7.18 44.60
CA ARG A 16 37.91 5.91 44.69
C ARG A 16 38.81 4.81 45.28
N ARG A 17 38.27 4.04 46.24
CA ARG A 17 38.82 2.73 46.63
C ARG A 17 38.03 1.60 45.99
N VAL A 18 38.77 0.75 45.28
CA VAL A 18 38.42 -0.59 44.85
C VAL A 18 38.68 -1.56 46.02
N TRP A 19 37.77 -2.50 46.28
CA TRP A 19 38.09 -3.79 46.88
C TRP A 19 37.18 -4.89 46.31
N LEU A 20 37.80 -5.97 45.83
CA LEU A 20 37.21 -7.21 45.35
C LEU A 20 36.72 -8.11 46.49
N ARG A 21 35.71 -8.96 46.24
CA ARG A 21 35.62 -10.37 46.69
C ARG A 21 34.46 -11.08 45.96
N ARG A 22 34.77 -11.95 44.99
CA ARG A 22 34.83 -13.43 45.09
C ARG A 22 33.47 -14.10 45.36
N TYR A 23 32.94 -14.74 44.32
CA TYR A 23 31.88 -15.74 44.36
C TYR A 23 32.34 -17.02 45.06
N SER A 24 31.56 -17.51 46.03
CA SER A 24 31.68 -18.86 46.61
C SER A 24 30.55 -19.75 46.10
N LYS A 25 30.90 -20.90 45.53
CA LYS A 25 30.02 -22.06 45.27
C LYS A 25 29.88 -22.91 46.53
N ALA A 26 28.67 -23.45 46.77
CA ALA A 26 28.35 -24.80 47.31
C ALA A 26 26.98 -24.80 48.04
N PRO A 27 26.29 -25.94 48.30
CA PRO A 27 26.30 -27.26 47.64
C PRO A 27 24.88 -27.86 47.39
N LYS A 28 24.83 -29.04 46.75
CA LYS A 28 23.66 -29.94 46.61
C LYS A 28 23.56 -30.91 47.80
N THR A 29 22.34 -31.17 48.28
CA THR A 29 21.91 -32.26 49.19
C THR A 29 20.37 -32.19 49.30
N GLN A 30 19.54 -33.22 49.48
CA GLN A 30 19.54 -34.68 49.32
C GLN A 30 18.04 -35.08 49.34
N LYS A 31 17.65 -36.18 48.68
CA LYS A 31 16.33 -36.81 48.83
C LYS A 31 16.14 -37.33 50.27
N LYS A 32 14.96 -37.13 50.86
CA LYS A 32 14.37 -38.00 51.89
C LYS A 32 12.85 -38.07 51.69
N GLU A 33 12.33 -39.29 51.68
CA GLU A 33 10.92 -39.65 51.76
C GLU A 33 10.45 -39.60 53.22
N GLU A 34 9.19 -39.21 53.48
CA GLU A 34 8.26 -39.97 54.32
C GLU A 34 6.83 -39.39 54.26
N LYS A 35 5.87 -40.24 54.64
CA LYS A 35 4.44 -40.31 54.29
C LYS A 35 3.54 -39.46 55.20
N ASN A 36 2.33 -39.11 54.73
CA ASN A 36 1.02 -39.32 55.42
C ASN A 36 -0.17 -38.82 54.56
N ALA A 37 -1.21 -39.66 54.44
CA ALA A 37 -2.43 -39.49 53.63
C ALA A 37 -3.52 -38.62 54.36
N PRO A 38 -4.64 -38.23 53.71
CA PRO A 38 -5.68 -39.17 53.26
C PRO A 38 -6.18 -38.95 51.81
N GLU A 39 -6.75 -40.02 51.28
CA GLU A 39 -7.45 -40.13 49.99
C GLU A 39 -8.56 -39.08 49.85
N HIS A 40 -8.51 -38.31 48.77
CA HIS A 40 -9.67 -37.58 48.27
C HIS A 40 -10.00 -38.15 46.90
N LYS A 41 -11.25 -38.61 46.75
CA LYS A 41 -11.78 -39.23 45.55
C LYS A 41 -11.38 -38.42 44.31
N ASP A 42 -10.79 -39.12 43.34
CA ASP A 42 -10.48 -38.60 42.02
C ASP A 42 -11.78 -38.21 41.31
N ASP A 43 -12.15 -36.94 41.41
CA ASP A 43 -13.00 -36.33 40.40
C ASP A 43 -12.07 -35.96 39.24
N ASP A 44 -12.06 -36.78 38.18
CA ASP A 44 -11.33 -36.58 36.91
C ASP A 44 -11.70 -35.28 36.15
N ASN A 45 -12.27 -34.29 36.83
CA ASN A 45 -12.53 -32.98 36.30
C ASN A 45 -11.29 -32.12 36.50
N SER A 46 -10.64 -31.76 35.38
CA SER A 46 -9.46 -30.87 35.38
C SER A 46 -9.64 -29.67 36.32
N ALA A 47 -8.58 -29.26 37.03
CA ALA A 47 -8.61 -28.13 37.98
C ALA A 47 -9.19 -26.83 37.37
N LEU A 48 -9.15 -26.71 36.05
CA LEU A 48 -9.74 -25.61 35.29
C LEU A 48 -11.27 -25.69 35.21
N VAL A 49 -11.83 -26.89 35.03
CA VAL A 49 -13.28 -27.15 35.12
C VAL A 49 -13.77 -26.87 36.53
N GLN A 50 -13.04 -27.31 37.56
CA GLN A 50 -13.38 -27.02 38.96
C GLN A 50 -13.34 -25.52 39.27
N ARG A 51 -12.36 -24.79 38.73
CA ARG A 51 -12.30 -23.33 38.85
C ARG A 51 -13.47 -22.65 38.11
N PHE A 52 -13.87 -23.16 36.95
CA PHE A 52 -15.00 -22.63 36.19
C PHE A 52 -16.35 -22.92 36.87
N THR A 53 -16.53 -24.11 37.44
CA THR A 53 -17.73 -24.43 38.22
C THR A 53 -17.81 -23.56 39.47
N GLN A 54 -16.68 -23.31 40.14
CA GLN A 54 -16.60 -22.41 41.28
C GLN A 54 -16.91 -20.95 40.90
N ILE A 55 -16.45 -20.47 39.73
CA ILE A 55 -16.80 -19.14 39.21
C ILE A 55 -18.29 -19.08 38.81
N LEU A 56 -18.84 -20.14 38.24
CA LEU A 56 -20.27 -20.20 37.92
C LEU A 56 -21.13 -20.22 39.18
N GLU A 57 -20.72 -20.96 40.21
CA GLU A 57 -21.41 -21.05 41.50
C GLU A 57 -21.31 -19.74 42.30
N SER A 58 -20.16 -19.06 42.26
CA SER A 58 -20.04 -17.71 42.83
C SER A 58 -20.91 -16.70 42.08
N LYS A 59 -20.98 -16.78 40.75
CA LYS A 59 -21.85 -15.90 39.96
C LYS A 59 -23.34 -16.21 40.14
N LEU A 60 -23.72 -17.48 40.28
CA LEU A 60 -25.09 -17.90 40.58
C LEU A 60 -25.52 -17.51 42.00
N SER A 61 -24.60 -17.52 42.97
CA SER A 61 -24.88 -17.04 44.33
C SER A 61 -24.92 -15.51 44.42
N GLU A 62 -24.18 -14.79 43.57
CA GLU A 62 -24.27 -13.33 43.41
C GLU A 62 -25.55 -12.86 42.70
N ILE A 63 -26.16 -13.71 41.85
CA ILE A 63 -27.42 -13.40 41.18
C ILE A 63 -28.57 -13.73 42.12
N SER A 64 -29.19 -12.69 42.69
CA SER A 64 -30.45 -12.83 43.43
C SER A 64 -31.48 -13.59 42.57
N PRO A 65 -32.16 -14.62 43.09
CA PRO A 65 -33.20 -15.31 42.33
C PRO A 65 -34.23 -14.28 41.89
N SER A 66 -34.57 -14.30 40.60
CA SER A 66 -35.52 -13.36 40.00
C SER A 66 -36.79 -13.25 40.85
N PHE A 67 -37.40 -12.07 40.91
CA PHE A 67 -38.67 -11.88 41.64
C PHE A 67 -39.74 -12.92 41.24
N ILE A 68 -39.70 -13.38 39.99
CA ILE A 68 -40.61 -14.40 39.43
C ILE A 68 -40.39 -15.78 40.08
N SER A 69 -39.17 -16.16 40.43
CA SER A 69 -38.86 -17.47 41.04
C SER A 69 -39.15 -17.54 42.54
N LYS A 70 -39.40 -16.40 43.20
CA LYS A 70 -39.73 -16.34 44.62
C LYS A 70 -41.21 -16.66 44.90
N ASP A 71 -42.10 -16.28 43.98
CA ASP A 71 -43.53 -16.44 44.16
C ASP A 71 -44.12 -17.56 43.27
N PRO A 72 -44.73 -18.60 43.87
CA PRO A 72 -45.31 -19.72 43.12
C PRO A 72 -46.53 -19.33 42.27
N GLN A 73 -47.14 -18.16 42.51
CA GLN A 73 -48.21 -17.63 41.65
C GLN A 73 -47.64 -16.90 40.43
N LEU A 74 -46.55 -16.17 40.58
CA LEU A 74 -45.86 -15.52 39.46
C LEU A 74 -45.22 -16.55 38.53
N THR A 75 -44.71 -17.67 39.04
CA THR A 75 -44.25 -18.79 38.19
C THR A 75 -45.39 -19.42 37.39
N LYS A 76 -46.57 -19.62 38.00
CA LYS A 76 -47.76 -20.13 37.29
C LYS A 76 -48.26 -19.15 36.23
N LEU A 77 -48.29 -17.85 36.52
CA LEU A 77 -48.65 -16.82 35.54
C LEU A 77 -47.61 -16.71 34.42
N TYR A 78 -46.32 -16.75 34.77
CA TYR A 78 -45.24 -16.77 33.79
C TYR A 78 -45.36 -17.97 32.87
N ASN A 79 -45.59 -19.17 33.39
CA ASN A 79 -45.79 -20.36 32.55
C ASN A 79 -47.07 -20.29 31.70
N LYS A 80 -48.14 -19.68 32.22
CA LYS A 80 -49.41 -19.47 31.49
C LYS A 80 -49.26 -18.50 30.30
N TYR A 81 -48.52 -17.41 30.45
CA TYR A 81 -48.29 -16.41 29.39
C TYR A 81 -47.00 -16.61 28.59
N SER A 82 -46.08 -17.45 29.07
CA SER A 82 -44.90 -17.89 28.32
C SER A 82 -45.21 -19.06 27.38
N SER A 83 -46.43 -19.61 27.45
CA SER A 83 -46.99 -20.57 26.51
C SER A 83 -47.45 -19.89 25.21
N ASP A 84 -46.64 -18.99 24.66
CA ASP A 84 -46.83 -18.55 23.28
C ASP A 84 -46.55 -19.76 22.39
N PRO A 85 -47.47 -20.17 21.49
CA PRO A 85 -47.24 -21.30 20.59
C PRO A 85 -45.94 -21.11 19.79
N ASP A 86 -45.62 -19.86 19.44
CA ASP A 86 -44.39 -19.50 18.75
C ASP A 86 -43.11 -19.73 19.59
N LYS A 87 -43.16 -19.51 20.91
CA LYS A 87 -42.01 -19.77 21.79
C LYS A 87 -41.83 -21.26 22.00
N GLN A 88 -42.92 -22.00 22.15
CA GLN A 88 -42.88 -23.46 22.22
C GLN A 88 -42.32 -24.04 20.93
N PHE A 89 -42.81 -23.58 19.77
CA PHE A 89 -42.30 -23.95 18.45
C PHE A 89 -40.81 -23.62 18.28
N LYS A 90 -40.38 -22.42 18.69
CA LYS A 90 -38.95 -22.03 18.62
C LYS A 90 -38.07 -22.85 19.56
N ALA A 91 -38.60 -23.28 20.70
CA ALA A 91 -37.87 -24.12 21.64
C ALA A 91 -37.78 -25.58 21.15
N THR A 92 -38.85 -26.13 20.58
CA THR A 92 -38.86 -27.49 20.03
C THR A 92 -37.99 -27.61 18.79
N TYR A 93 -38.06 -26.62 17.89
CA TYR A 93 -37.32 -26.62 16.63
C TYR A 93 -36.07 -25.73 16.67
N GLN A 94 -35.51 -25.53 17.86
CA GLN A 94 -34.39 -24.61 18.05
C GLN A 94 -33.18 -24.96 17.16
N LYS A 95 -32.93 -26.27 16.99
CA LYS A 95 -31.81 -26.79 16.20
C LYS A 95 -32.04 -26.58 14.70
N GLU A 96 -33.23 -26.90 14.20
CA GLU A 96 -33.60 -26.71 12.80
C GLU A 96 -33.60 -25.23 12.44
N LEU A 97 -34.13 -24.38 13.32
CA LEU A 97 -34.10 -22.93 13.15
C LEU A 97 -32.68 -22.36 13.14
N SER A 98 -31.76 -22.89 13.96
CA SER A 98 -30.34 -22.50 13.88
C SER A 98 -29.69 -22.92 12.57
N HIS A 99 -29.99 -24.12 12.07
CA HIS A 99 -29.50 -24.55 10.75
C HIS A 99 -30.00 -23.61 9.65
N LEU A 100 -31.30 -23.32 9.59
CA LEU A 100 -31.89 -22.41 8.61
C LEU A 100 -31.31 -20.99 8.68
N LYS A 101 -31.02 -20.48 9.88
CA LYS A 101 -30.36 -19.19 10.06
C LYS A 101 -28.90 -19.20 9.60
N ASN A 102 -28.21 -20.33 9.70
CA ASN A 102 -26.81 -20.46 9.32
C ASN A 102 -26.62 -20.85 7.84
N GLU A 103 -27.71 -21.15 7.11
CA GLU A 103 -27.67 -21.44 5.68
C GLU A 103 -27.22 -20.21 4.87
N SER A 104 -25.96 -20.26 4.43
CA SER A 104 -25.30 -19.26 3.58
C SER A 104 -26.13 -18.92 2.34
N LEU A 105 -26.77 -19.93 1.72
CA LEU A 105 -27.52 -19.76 0.49
C LEU A 105 -28.80 -18.94 0.69
N LEU A 106 -29.49 -19.15 1.82
CA LEU A 106 -30.72 -18.43 2.18
C LEU A 106 -30.43 -16.98 2.61
N ASN A 107 -29.32 -16.75 3.33
CA ASN A 107 -28.95 -15.41 3.78
C ASN A 107 -28.33 -14.54 2.68
N ARG A 108 -27.65 -15.16 1.71
CA ARG A 108 -26.97 -14.43 0.63
C ARG A 108 -27.93 -13.96 -0.46
N ASN A 109 -29.01 -14.71 -0.70
CA ASN A 109 -29.97 -14.40 -1.75
C ASN A 109 -31.39 -14.28 -1.20
N ARG A 110 -31.93 -13.06 -1.22
CA ARG A 110 -33.32 -12.78 -0.79
C ARG A 110 -34.34 -13.63 -1.56
N HIS A 111 -34.09 -13.91 -2.84
CA HIS A 111 -34.96 -14.74 -3.67
C HIS A 111 -34.93 -16.22 -3.25
N ALA A 112 -33.78 -16.74 -2.82
CA ALA A 112 -33.69 -18.12 -2.31
C ALA A 112 -34.48 -18.30 -1.02
N LYS A 113 -34.52 -17.26 -0.17
CA LYS A 113 -35.35 -17.23 1.04
C LYS A 113 -36.84 -17.22 0.72
N ASP A 114 -37.23 -16.52 -0.34
CA ASP A 114 -38.62 -16.46 -0.80
C ASP A 114 -39.08 -17.82 -1.34
N ILE A 115 -38.29 -18.46 -2.21
CA ILE A 115 -38.58 -19.81 -2.73
C ILE A 115 -38.67 -20.86 -1.63
N ALA A 116 -37.82 -20.76 -0.60
CA ALA A 116 -37.80 -21.69 0.52
C ALA A 116 -39.00 -21.54 1.46
N ASP A 117 -39.78 -20.47 1.36
CA ASP A 117 -40.98 -20.27 2.15
C ASP A 117 -42.12 -21.13 1.60
N THR A 118 -42.34 -22.28 2.24
CA THR A 118 -43.39 -23.24 1.88
C THR A 118 -44.80 -22.78 2.28
N VAL A 119 -44.92 -21.66 3.01
CA VAL A 119 -46.21 -21.07 3.38
C VAL A 119 -46.76 -20.24 2.23
N THR A 120 -45.88 -19.49 1.54
CA THR A 120 -46.25 -18.61 0.42
C THR A 120 -46.15 -19.33 -0.92
N ASN A 121 -45.17 -20.22 -1.08
CA ASN A 121 -44.87 -20.89 -2.34
C ASN A 121 -45.19 -22.39 -2.30
N LYS A 122 -45.65 -22.92 -3.44
CA LYS A 122 -45.91 -24.36 -3.60
C LYS A 122 -44.58 -25.11 -3.44
N PRO A 123 -44.54 -26.24 -2.71
CA PRO A 123 -43.35 -27.10 -2.66
C PRO A 123 -42.96 -27.53 -4.08
N TRP A 124 -41.65 -27.64 -4.31
CA TRP A 124 -41.07 -27.95 -5.61
C TRP A 124 -41.62 -29.26 -6.20
N ASP A 125 -42.27 -29.18 -7.36
CA ASP A 125 -42.94 -30.29 -8.05
C ASP A 125 -42.06 -30.89 -9.18
N GLY A 126 -40.75 -30.59 -9.18
CA GLY A 126 -39.84 -30.97 -10.26
C GLY A 126 -39.87 -30.06 -11.49
N THR A 127 -40.86 -29.15 -11.57
CA THR A 127 -41.02 -28.19 -12.66
C THR A 127 -40.93 -26.76 -12.14
N GLU A 128 -40.15 -25.92 -12.81
CA GLU A 128 -40.00 -24.50 -12.46
C GLU A 128 -41.21 -23.69 -12.93
N SER A 129 -41.73 -22.80 -12.08
CA SER A 129 -42.77 -21.86 -12.48
C SER A 129 -42.23 -20.87 -13.52
N VAL A 130 -43.04 -20.52 -14.53
CA VAL A 130 -42.67 -19.49 -15.53
C VAL A 130 -42.32 -18.15 -14.87
N HIS A 131 -42.95 -17.84 -13.74
CA HIS A 131 -42.64 -16.64 -12.96
C HIS A 131 -41.20 -16.66 -12.41
N ASP A 132 -40.80 -17.79 -11.81
CA ASP A 132 -39.49 -17.96 -11.20
C ASP A 132 -38.37 -17.99 -12.25
N VAL A 133 -38.63 -18.63 -13.40
CA VAL A 133 -37.71 -18.65 -14.56
C VAL A 133 -37.42 -17.22 -15.04
N ASN A 134 -38.47 -16.42 -15.25
CA ASN A 134 -38.34 -15.04 -15.71
C ASN A 134 -37.62 -14.16 -14.68
N LEU A 135 -37.92 -14.34 -13.39
CA LEU A 135 -37.29 -13.59 -12.30
C LEU A 135 -35.80 -13.95 -12.19
N ARG A 136 -35.44 -15.22 -12.32
CA ARG A 136 -34.05 -15.69 -12.38
C ARG A 136 -33.30 -15.09 -13.55
N MET A 137 -33.89 -15.06 -14.75
CA MET A 137 -33.28 -14.41 -15.92
C MET A 137 -33.00 -12.92 -15.68
N LEU A 138 -33.93 -12.21 -15.03
CA LEU A 138 -33.75 -10.81 -14.67
C LEU A 138 -32.67 -10.60 -13.61
N LEU A 139 -32.52 -11.50 -12.64
CA LEU A 139 -31.45 -11.42 -11.63
C LEU A 139 -30.07 -11.75 -12.21
N ASP A 140 -29.98 -12.79 -13.04
CA ASP A 140 -28.72 -13.20 -13.67
C ASP A 140 -28.24 -12.14 -14.69
N SER A 141 -29.14 -11.36 -15.27
CA SER A 141 -28.79 -10.23 -16.15
C SER A 141 -28.08 -9.06 -15.43
N LYS A 142 -28.21 -8.97 -14.10
CA LYS A 142 -27.64 -7.86 -13.32
C LYS A 142 -26.25 -8.24 -12.82
N PRO A 143 -25.19 -7.45 -13.08
CA PRO A 143 -23.87 -7.74 -12.55
C PRO A 143 -23.89 -7.74 -11.01
N PRO A 144 -23.11 -8.62 -10.34
CA PRO A 144 -23.10 -8.69 -8.89
C PRO A 144 -22.66 -7.33 -8.31
N PRO A 145 -23.32 -6.85 -7.24
CA PRO A 145 -22.99 -5.56 -6.66
C PRO A 145 -21.55 -5.59 -6.13
N ILE A 146 -20.74 -4.63 -6.57
CA ILE A 146 -19.37 -4.43 -6.10
C ILE A 146 -19.46 -4.05 -4.62
N LYS A 147 -19.09 -4.99 -3.74
CA LYS A 147 -19.06 -4.76 -2.30
C LYS A 147 -17.89 -3.84 -1.98
N TYR A 148 -18.15 -2.54 -1.87
CA TYR A 148 -17.22 -1.63 -1.20
C TYR A 148 -16.97 -2.18 0.21
N LYS A 149 -15.71 -2.53 0.51
CA LYS A 149 -15.32 -2.97 1.84
C LYS A 149 -15.70 -1.85 2.81
N LYS A 150 -16.71 -2.10 3.64
CA LYS A 150 -17.12 -1.18 4.70
C LYS A 150 -15.90 -0.87 5.57
N THR A 151 -15.83 0.36 6.02
CA THR A 151 -14.87 0.94 6.95
C THR A 151 -14.40 -0.05 8.03
N ILE A 152 -13.13 0.03 8.41
CA ILE A 152 -12.44 -0.76 9.45
C ILE A 152 -13.19 -0.77 10.80
N ILE A 153 -14.13 0.16 10.99
CA ILE A 153 -14.94 0.30 12.20
C ILE A 153 -16.36 -0.18 11.89
N THR A 154 -16.67 -1.41 12.30
CA THR A 154 -18.06 -1.87 12.42
C THR A 154 -18.68 -1.24 13.67
N PRO A 155 -19.93 -0.76 13.61
CA PRO A 155 -20.61 -0.24 14.80
C PRO A 155 -20.73 -1.36 15.85
N PRO A 156 -20.65 -1.03 17.15
CA PRO A 156 -20.77 -2.02 18.21
C PRO A 156 -22.15 -2.69 18.15
N MET A 157 -22.15 -4.03 18.13
CA MET A 157 -23.38 -4.83 18.12
C MET A 157 -24.27 -4.50 19.33
N SER A 158 -25.58 -4.50 19.12
CA SER A 158 -26.58 -4.30 20.17
C SER A 158 -26.43 -5.35 21.27
N PHE A 159 -26.74 -5.01 22.53
CA PHE A 159 -26.65 -5.95 23.65
C PHE A 159 -27.51 -7.21 23.43
N LYS A 160 -28.71 -7.04 22.86
CA LYS A 160 -29.61 -8.15 22.51
C LYS A 160 -28.98 -9.07 21.46
N GLU A 161 -28.43 -8.47 20.41
CA GLU A 161 -27.75 -9.16 19.31
C GLU A 161 -26.49 -9.90 19.79
N ARG A 162 -25.76 -9.32 20.75
CA ARG A 162 -24.60 -9.95 21.39
C ARG A 162 -25.01 -11.21 22.17
N ILE A 163 -26.12 -11.16 22.91
CA ILE A 163 -26.63 -12.31 23.65
C ILE A 163 -27.14 -13.39 22.69
N GLU A 164 -27.84 -13.01 21.63
CA GLU A 164 -28.32 -13.94 20.60
C GLU A 164 -27.14 -14.63 19.89
N ASN A 165 -26.14 -13.87 19.44
CA ASN A 165 -24.92 -14.42 18.83
C ASN A 165 -24.13 -15.34 19.78
N ALA A 166 -24.06 -15.01 21.08
CA ALA A 166 -23.41 -15.86 22.08
C ALA A 166 -24.18 -17.18 22.30
N LYS A 167 -25.52 -17.12 22.36
CA LYS A 167 -26.37 -18.31 22.44
C LYS A 167 -26.23 -19.18 21.19
N GLU A 168 -26.26 -18.57 20.00
CA GLU A 168 -26.10 -19.28 18.72
C GLU A 168 -24.70 -19.92 18.62
N SER A 169 -23.63 -19.20 18.99
CA SER A 169 -22.26 -19.75 19.02
C SER A 169 -22.11 -20.92 20.00
N SER A 170 -22.81 -20.90 21.14
CA SER A 170 -22.81 -22.01 22.10
C SER A 170 -23.56 -23.23 21.57
N LEU A 171 -24.58 -23.03 20.73
CA LEU A 171 -25.32 -24.11 20.09
C LEU A 171 -24.50 -24.74 18.97
N ASP A 172 -23.81 -23.94 18.15
CA ASP A 172 -22.89 -24.45 17.12
C ASP A 172 -21.80 -25.34 17.73
N TYR A 173 -21.26 -24.96 18.88
CA TYR A 173 -20.31 -25.78 19.63
C TYR A 173 -20.92 -27.11 20.11
N LYS A 174 -22.19 -27.09 20.55
CA LYS A 174 -22.91 -28.28 21.00
C LYS A 174 -23.28 -29.21 19.84
N ILE A 175 -23.57 -28.64 18.66
CA ILE A 175 -23.95 -29.35 17.43
C ILE A 175 -22.72 -29.96 16.74
N GLY A 176 -21.55 -29.30 16.80
CA GLY A 176 -20.28 -29.80 16.24
C GLY A 176 -19.64 -30.98 17.00
N ASN A 177 -20.11 -31.30 18.20
CA ASN A 177 -19.42 -32.21 19.13
C ASN A 177 -19.63 -33.73 18.86
N THR A 178 -19.91 -34.13 17.61
CA THR A 178 -20.09 -35.54 17.26
C THR A 178 -18.75 -36.23 16.96
N LYS A 179 -18.12 -36.73 18.04
CA LYS A 179 -17.20 -37.90 18.15
C LYS A 179 -15.94 -38.02 17.26
N LYS A 180 -15.62 -37.12 16.32
CA LYS A 180 -14.42 -37.24 15.45
C LYS A 180 -13.28 -36.24 15.73
N GLU A 181 -13.32 -35.50 16.85
CA GLU A 181 -12.51 -34.28 17.01
C GLU A 181 -11.54 -34.26 18.20
N GLU A 182 -11.25 -35.37 18.89
CA GLU A 182 -10.21 -35.35 19.95
C GLU A 182 -8.82 -34.97 19.39
N ASP A 183 -8.50 -35.40 18.18
CA ASP A 183 -7.26 -35.01 17.49
C ASP A 183 -7.25 -33.52 17.13
N LYS A 184 -8.39 -32.98 16.66
CA LYS A 184 -8.54 -31.55 16.39
C LYS A 184 -8.54 -30.71 17.67
N PHE A 185 -9.00 -31.25 18.79
CA PHE A 185 -9.02 -30.55 20.07
C PHE A 185 -7.60 -30.32 20.59
N ARG A 186 -6.72 -31.30 20.40
CA ARG A 186 -5.29 -31.18 20.70
C ARG A 186 -4.59 -30.20 19.75
N GLU A 187 -4.99 -30.15 18.48
CA GLU A 187 -4.50 -29.17 17.50
C GLU A 187 -5.01 -27.75 17.78
N LEU A 188 -6.27 -27.57 18.17
CA LEU A 188 -6.88 -26.30 18.55
C LEU A 188 -6.29 -25.73 19.85
N TYR A 189 -5.99 -26.58 20.83
CA TYR A 189 -5.28 -26.13 22.04
C TYR A 189 -3.85 -25.71 21.76
N LYS A 190 -3.18 -26.40 20.84
CA LYS A 190 -1.86 -26.01 20.33
C LYS A 190 -1.95 -24.67 19.57
N GLU A 191 -2.98 -24.44 18.75
CA GLU A 191 -3.24 -23.14 18.10
C GLU A 191 -3.56 -22.00 19.06
N LYS A 192 -4.24 -22.29 20.18
CA LYS A 192 -4.70 -21.24 21.11
C LYS A 192 -3.65 -20.84 22.14
N LEU A 193 -2.81 -21.78 22.59
CA LEU A 193 -1.68 -21.50 23.49
C LEU A 193 -0.46 -20.96 22.76
N LEU A 194 -0.20 -21.41 21.52
CA LEU A 194 0.93 -20.92 20.72
C LEU A 194 0.55 -19.86 19.67
N GLY A 195 -0.74 -19.58 19.49
CA GLY A 195 -1.27 -18.68 18.47
C GLY A 195 -1.18 -19.26 17.04
N PRO A 196 -1.99 -18.78 16.08
CA PRO A 196 -1.90 -19.15 14.66
C PRO A 196 -0.52 -18.91 14.02
N SER A 197 0.32 -18.13 14.68
CA SER A 197 1.64 -17.74 14.24
C SER A 197 2.64 -18.90 14.20
N VAL A 198 2.53 -19.93 15.03
CA VAL A 198 3.54 -21.03 15.03
C VAL A 198 3.37 -22.00 13.85
N PHE A 199 2.21 -22.01 13.21
CA PHE A 199 1.89 -22.94 12.11
C PHE A 199 2.17 -22.36 10.71
N LEU A 200 2.34 -21.05 10.60
CA LEU A 200 2.90 -20.42 9.41
C LEU A 200 4.39 -20.26 9.65
N ASN A 201 5.21 -20.97 8.85
CA ASN A 201 6.68 -20.93 8.76
C ASN A 201 7.35 -20.06 9.84
N SER A 202 8.19 -20.64 10.71
CA SER A 202 9.01 -19.88 11.67
C SER A 202 9.81 -18.71 11.07
N SER A 203 10.00 -18.71 9.73
CA SER A 203 10.57 -17.61 8.93
C SER A 203 9.58 -16.52 8.46
N SER A 204 8.29 -16.59 8.81
CA SER A 204 7.29 -15.62 8.37
C SER A 204 7.34 -14.38 9.28
N PRO A 205 7.43 -13.17 8.72
CA PRO A 205 7.54 -11.94 9.51
C PRO A 205 6.30 -11.69 10.38
N HIS A 206 5.12 -12.20 9.99
CA HIS A 206 3.88 -12.05 10.74
C HIS A 206 3.87 -12.84 12.07
N THR A 207 4.56 -13.99 12.11
CA THR A 207 4.69 -14.83 13.30
C THR A 207 5.59 -14.20 14.36
N LEU A 208 6.72 -13.65 13.92
CA LEU A 208 7.65 -12.90 14.76
C LEU A 208 7.01 -11.64 15.34
N ILE A 209 6.20 -10.93 14.56
CA ILE A 209 5.45 -9.76 15.03
C ILE A 209 4.45 -10.15 16.13
N GLY A 210 3.75 -11.26 15.99
CA GLY A 210 2.81 -11.75 17.01
C GLY A 210 3.48 -12.11 18.34
N MET A 211 4.61 -12.81 18.31
CA MET A 211 5.41 -13.13 19.51
C MET A 211 6.10 -11.90 20.10
N ALA A 212 6.56 -10.98 19.25
CA ALA A 212 7.14 -9.72 19.71
C ALA A 212 6.10 -8.87 20.45
N ASN A 213 4.86 -8.86 19.99
CA ASN A 213 3.76 -8.16 20.66
C ASN A 213 3.44 -8.77 22.02
N THR A 214 3.34 -10.09 22.15
CA THR A 214 3.05 -10.73 23.45
C THR A 214 4.20 -10.56 24.45
N LEU A 215 5.45 -10.62 23.99
CA LEU A 215 6.63 -10.33 24.81
C LEU A 215 6.69 -8.85 25.21
N ALA A 216 6.38 -7.95 24.28
CA ALA A 216 6.29 -6.51 24.54
C ALA A 216 5.19 -6.21 25.57
N ASP A 217 4.01 -6.80 25.44
CA ASP A 217 2.90 -6.64 26.39
C ASP A 217 3.26 -7.15 27.78
N ALA A 218 3.94 -8.29 27.88
CA ALA A 218 4.45 -8.82 29.15
C ALA A 218 5.50 -7.88 29.78
N LYS A 219 6.39 -7.30 28.96
CA LYS A 219 7.37 -6.30 29.43
C LYS A 219 6.73 -4.98 29.84
N ILE A 220 5.69 -4.53 29.13
CA ILE A 220 4.93 -3.33 29.45
C ILE A 220 4.22 -3.53 30.79
N ASN A 221 3.52 -4.64 30.98
CA ASN A 221 2.85 -4.95 32.24
C ASN A 221 3.83 -5.10 33.41
N ALA A 222 5.04 -5.63 33.17
CA ALA A 222 6.07 -5.73 34.19
C ALA A 222 6.73 -4.39 34.55
N SER A 223 6.63 -3.36 33.70
CA SER A 223 7.27 -2.05 33.90
C SER A 223 6.30 -0.92 34.25
N ILE A 224 4.99 -1.15 34.16
CA ILE A 224 3.93 -0.24 34.62
C ILE A 224 3.71 -0.42 36.12
N ASN A 225 3.71 0.67 36.87
CA ASN A 225 3.11 0.70 38.20
C ASN A 225 1.59 0.61 38.08
N HIS A 226 0.98 -0.44 38.62
CA HIS A 226 -0.49 -0.61 38.55
C HIS A 226 -1.28 0.44 39.35
N ASP A 227 -0.66 1.04 40.38
CA ASP A 227 -1.32 2.03 41.24
C ASP A 227 -1.32 3.45 40.64
N THR A 228 -0.25 3.83 39.93
CA THR A 228 -0.10 5.18 39.33
C THR A 228 -0.31 5.19 37.82
N GLY A 229 -0.30 4.01 37.18
CA GLY A 229 -0.32 3.86 35.72
C GLY A 229 0.94 4.37 35.01
N GLN A 230 1.99 4.75 35.75
CA GLN A 230 3.23 5.30 35.20
C GLN A 230 4.32 4.24 35.18
N PHE A 231 5.17 4.27 34.15
CA PHE A 231 6.32 3.38 34.07
C PHE A 231 7.40 3.81 35.08
N HIS A 232 8.06 2.84 35.72
CA HIS A 232 9.04 3.10 36.77
C HIS A 232 10.25 3.93 36.29
N ASP A 233 10.70 3.73 35.04
CA ASP A 233 11.74 4.55 34.41
C ASP A 233 11.13 5.79 33.74
N THR A 234 10.90 6.81 34.54
CA THR A 234 10.44 8.13 34.03
C THR A 234 11.51 8.84 33.19
N SER A 235 12.80 8.53 33.38
CA SER A 235 13.90 9.01 32.54
C SER A 235 13.82 8.45 31.11
N ASP A 236 13.58 7.14 30.96
CA ASP A 236 13.42 6.52 29.64
C ASP A 236 12.09 6.93 28.99
N MET A 237 11.02 7.11 29.76
CA MET A 237 9.76 7.62 29.21
C MET A 237 9.84 9.06 28.70
N SER A 238 10.74 9.89 29.24
CA SER A 238 11.02 11.23 28.70
C SER A 238 11.78 11.19 27.37
N SER A 239 12.48 10.09 27.09
CA SER A 239 13.15 9.80 25.81
C SER A 239 12.19 9.19 24.78
N VAL A 240 11.22 8.40 25.25
CA VAL A 240 10.16 7.78 24.42
C VAL A 240 9.10 8.81 24.01
N ARG A 241 8.80 9.79 24.87
CA ARG A 241 7.97 10.94 24.49
C ARG A 241 8.80 11.89 23.64
N GLY A 242 8.25 12.35 22.52
CA GLY A 242 8.91 13.37 21.69
C GLY A 242 9.28 14.58 22.54
N LYS A 243 10.45 15.16 22.29
CA LYS A 243 10.89 16.40 22.95
C LYS A 243 9.81 17.46 22.78
N PRO A 244 9.41 18.19 23.85
CA PRO A 244 8.50 19.32 23.70
C PRO A 244 9.06 20.29 22.66
N LEU A 245 8.21 20.76 21.74
CA LEU A 245 8.64 21.70 20.70
C LEU A 245 9.19 22.97 21.36
N ASP A 246 10.32 23.48 20.85
CA ASP A 246 10.91 24.70 21.35
C ASP A 246 9.91 25.86 21.29
N ARG A 247 9.78 26.63 22.37
CA ARG A 247 8.87 27.78 22.41
C ARG A 247 9.21 28.80 21.32
N GLU A 248 10.49 28.93 20.99
CA GLU A 248 10.97 29.77 19.88
C GLU A 248 10.56 29.22 18.51
N HIS A 249 10.56 27.89 18.34
CA HIS A 249 10.03 27.24 17.13
C HIS A 249 8.54 27.55 16.96
N LEU A 250 7.77 27.48 18.06
CA LEU A 250 6.33 27.75 18.06
C LEU A 250 5.95 29.23 17.83
N ARG A 251 6.87 30.20 17.99
CA ARG A 251 6.57 31.62 17.74
C ARG A 251 6.21 31.91 16.29
N ASN A 252 6.81 31.17 15.34
CA ASN A 252 6.56 31.32 13.91
C ASN A 252 5.53 30.31 13.37
N CYS A 253 4.99 29.45 14.25
CA CYS A 253 4.02 28.40 13.94
C CYS A 253 2.55 28.87 13.95
N THR A 254 2.30 30.16 13.83
CA THR A 254 0.93 30.70 13.82
C THR A 254 0.11 30.24 12.61
N ASP A 255 0.79 29.82 11.54
CA ASP A 255 0.17 29.40 10.29
C ASP A 255 0.43 27.91 10.00
N SER A 256 -0.58 27.23 9.46
CA SER A 256 -0.47 25.84 8.98
C SER A 256 0.55 25.71 7.84
N ASN A 257 0.74 26.79 7.07
CA ASN A 257 1.76 26.85 6.01
C ASN A 257 3.19 26.62 6.54
N TYR A 258 3.50 27.10 7.75
CA TYR A 258 4.81 26.91 8.35
C TYR A 258 5.11 25.42 8.59
N PHE A 259 4.16 24.70 9.19
CA PHE A 259 4.30 23.27 9.45
C PHE A 259 4.33 22.45 8.15
N MET A 260 3.52 22.82 7.16
CA MET A 260 3.52 22.15 5.86
C MET A 260 4.88 22.26 5.18
N ASN A 261 5.45 23.46 5.12
CA ASN A 261 6.79 23.69 4.56
C ASN A 261 7.86 22.93 5.35
N HIS A 262 7.74 22.87 6.67
CA HIS A 262 8.69 22.13 7.51
C HIS A 262 8.60 20.61 7.31
N ILE A 263 7.39 20.05 7.15
CA ILE A 263 7.18 18.63 6.83
C ILE A 263 7.81 18.30 5.48
N LEU A 264 7.56 19.12 4.46
CA LEU A 264 8.14 18.93 3.13
C LEU A 264 9.66 19.00 3.16
N GLN A 265 10.24 19.95 3.91
CA GLN A 265 11.68 20.05 4.09
C GLN A 265 12.25 18.82 4.83
N LYS A 266 11.57 18.32 5.86
CA LYS A 266 11.98 17.10 6.59
C LYS A 266 11.92 15.84 5.72
N GLN A 267 11.01 15.80 4.75
CA GLN A 267 10.87 14.70 3.80
C GLN A 267 11.78 14.87 2.58
N GLU A 268 12.56 15.95 2.49
CA GLU A 268 13.39 16.31 1.33
C GLU A 268 12.59 16.44 0.03
N ILE A 269 11.31 16.82 0.13
CA ILE A 269 10.41 17.00 -1.00
C ILE A 269 10.32 18.48 -1.35
N LEU A 270 10.34 18.78 -2.66
CA LEU A 270 10.12 20.13 -3.16
C LEU A 270 8.68 20.59 -2.88
N HIS A 271 8.48 21.89 -2.67
CA HIS A 271 7.13 22.43 -2.57
C HIS A 271 6.32 22.14 -3.85
N PRO A 272 4.99 21.89 -3.75
CA PRO A 272 4.17 21.52 -4.91
C PRO A 272 4.25 22.50 -6.10
N TRP A 273 4.35 23.80 -5.80
CA TRP A 273 4.47 24.83 -6.84
C TRP A 273 5.83 24.79 -7.55
N ILE A 274 6.92 24.42 -6.86
CA ILE A 274 8.27 24.29 -7.45
C ILE A 274 8.30 23.09 -8.41
N ASP A 275 7.68 21.98 -8.03
CA ASP A 275 7.59 20.81 -8.90
C ASP A 275 6.76 21.12 -10.16
N SER A 276 5.62 21.80 -9.98
CA SER A 276 4.80 22.31 -11.08
C SER A 276 5.58 23.27 -11.99
N GLN A 277 6.42 24.15 -11.42
CA GLN A 277 7.29 25.04 -12.17
C GLN A 277 8.27 24.26 -13.06
N GLN A 278 8.98 23.29 -12.49
CA GLN A 278 9.92 22.46 -13.24
C GLN A 278 9.23 21.65 -14.34
N SER A 279 8.04 21.12 -14.05
CA SER A 279 7.23 20.39 -15.03
C SER A 279 6.84 21.27 -16.21
N ILE A 280 6.34 22.49 -15.96
CA ILE A 280 5.98 23.44 -17.03
C ILE A 280 7.20 23.82 -17.87
N ASP A 281 8.35 24.06 -17.24
CA ASP A 281 9.57 24.43 -17.95
C ASP A 281 10.07 23.29 -18.85
N ARG A 282 10.07 22.05 -18.35
CA ARG A 282 10.39 20.85 -19.17
C ARG A 282 9.43 20.71 -20.34
N GLN A 283 8.12 20.75 -20.09
CA GLN A 283 7.12 20.59 -21.15
C GLN A 283 7.18 21.71 -22.20
N THR A 284 7.48 22.94 -21.79
CA THR A 284 7.65 24.07 -22.71
C THR A 284 8.89 23.92 -23.58
N ILE A 285 10.01 23.47 -23.00
CA ILE A 285 11.25 23.18 -23.73
C ILE A 285 11.03 22.05 -24.72
N ASP A 286 10.40 20.95 -24.30
CA ASP A 286 10.13 19.80 -25.15
C ASP A 286 9.16 20.14 -26.28
N PHE A 287 8.12 20.92 -25.99
CA PHE A 287 7.21 21.46 -26.99
C PHE A 287 7.96 22.28 -28.05
N ARG A 288 8.79 23.24 -27.63
CA ARG A 288 9.57 24.07 -28.55
C ARG A 288 10.56 23.24 -29.38
N LYS A 289 11.28 22.30 -28.77
CA LYS A 289 12.20 21.40 -29.46
C LYS A 289 11.49 20.54 -30.51
N ASN A 290 10.30 20.04 -30.20
CA ASN A 290 9.50 19.26 -31.14
C ASN A 290 9.12 20.12 -32.34
N MET A 291 8.57 21.32 -32.11
CA MET A 291 8.24 22.24 -33.22
C MET A 291 9.46 22.61 -34.05
N ASP A 292 10.58 22.92 -33.40
CA ASP A 292 11.82 23.27 -34.08
C ASP A 292 12.31 22.10 -34.96
N GLY A 293 12.15 20.86 -34.48
CA GLY A 293 12.47 19.65 -35.24
C GLY A 293 11.55 19.40 -36.44
N GLU A 294 10.24 19.64 -36.31
CA GLU A 294 9.29 19.50 -37.41
C GLU A 294 9.51 20.56 -38.50
N TRP A 295 9.78 21.81 -38.11
CA TRP A 295 10.19 22.87 -39.03
C TRP A 295 11.49 22.54 -39.76
N PHE A 296 12.50 22.06 -39.03
CA PHE A 296 13.76 21.63 -39.63
C PHE A 296 13.53 20.56 -40.69
N LYS A 297 12.73 19.52 -40.39
CA LYS A 297 12.39 18.47 -41.35
C LYS A 297 11.68 19.04 -42.58
N ALA A 298 10.68 19.89 -42.40
CA ALA A 298 9.92 20.48 -43.50
C ALA A 298 10.85 21.29 -44.43
N LEU A 299 11.62 22.22 -43.87
CA LEU A 299 12.57 23.04 -44.63
C LEU A 299 13.66 22.20 -45.30
N PHE A 300 14.24 21.26 -44.56
CA PHE A 300 15.34 20.45 -45.05
C PHE A 300 14.91 19.48 -46.15
N TYR A 301 13.74 18.83 -46.04
CA TYR A 301 13.23 17.94 -47.08
C TYR A 301 12.77 18.68 -48.33
N ASN A 302 12.25 19.90 -48.19
CA ASN A 302 11.96 20.77 -49.33
C ASN A 302 13.22 21.07 -50.17
N LEU A 303 14.42 21.02 -49.58
CA LEU A 303 15.69 21.19 -50.28
C LEU A 303 16.18 19.94 -51.03
N LYS A 304 15.52 18.79 -50.88
CA LYS A 304 15.87 17.49 -51.51
C LYS A 304 17.35 17.10 -51.29
N PRO A 305 17.77 16.88 -50.03
CA PRO A 305 19.17 16.74 -49.63
C PRO A 305 19.85 15.45 -50.11
N THR A 306 19.08 14.45 -50.55
CA THR A 306 19.57 13.17 -51.09
C THR A 306 19.88 13.24 -52.58
N SER A 307 19.28 14.17 -53.31
CA SER A 307 19.43 14.31 -54.76
C SER A 307 20.46 15.36 -55.15
N VAL A 308 20.82 16.25 -54.22
CA VAL A 308 21.64 17.44 -54.47
C VAL A 308 22.96 17.34 -53.68
N SER A 309 24.05 17.88 -54.23
CA SER A 309 25.34 17.92 -53.55
C SER A 309 25.26 18.72 -52.25
N ARG A 310 26.03 18.30 -51.23
CA ARG A 310 26.08 18.94 -49.90
C ARG A 310 26.27 20.46 -50.00
N ASP A 311 27.23 20.92 -50.80
CA ASP A 311 27.57 22.34 -50.88
C ASP A 311 26.44 23.15 -51.53
N SER A 312 25.76 22.58 -52.54
CA SER A 312 24.59 23.22 -53.15
C SER A 312 23.39 23.33 -52.19
N VAL A 313 23.23 22.39 -51.25
CA VAL A 313 22.20 22.49 -50.19
C VAL A 313 22.58 23.58 -49.18
N LEU A 314 23.85 23.68 -48.81
CA LEU A 314 24.34 24.72 -47.89
C LEU A 314 24.17 26.13 -48.48
N ASP A 315 24.44 26.33 -49.76
CA ASP A 315 24.21 27.61 -50.45
C ASP A 315 22.73 28.01 -50.45
N LYS A 316 21.82 27.03 -50.61
CA LYS A 316 20.37 27.29 -50.53
C LYS A 316 19.95 27.65 -49.10
N ILE A 317 20.55 27.03 -48.09
CA ILE A 317 20.31 27.36 -46.69
C ILE A 317 20.77 28.78 -46.37
N GLU A 318 21.92 29.23 -46.89
CA GLU A 318 22.39 30.60 -46.72
C GLU A 318 21.40 31.62 -47.34
N LYS A 319 20.82 31.30 -48.49
CA LYS A 319 19.78 32.14 -49.12
C LYS A 319 18.49 32.22 -48.29
N ILE A 320 18.08 31.11 -47.66
CA ILE A 320 16.93 31.08 -46.76
C ILE A 320 17.22 31.94 -45.50
N SER A 321 18.42 31.82 -44.95
CA SER A 321 18.83 32.60 -43.78
C SER A 321 18.90 34.10 -44.08
N GLY A 322 19.26 34.49 -45.31
CA GLY A 322 19.27 35.89 -45.74
C GLY A 322 17.89 36.50 -46.01
N ASN A 323 16.86 35.69 -46.29
CA ASN A 323 15.49 36.16 -46.49
C ASN A 323 14.45 35.19 -45.87
N PRO A 324 14.30 35.23 -44.54
CA PRO A 324 13.39 34.35 -43.80
C PRO A 324 11.90 34.50 -44.20
N PRO A 325 11.28 35.70 -44.29
CA PRO A 325 9.84 35.78 -44.50
C PRO A 325 9.39 35.20 -45.85
N ASN A 326 10.24 35.20 -46.87
CA ASN A 326 9.89 34.65 -48.20
C ASN A 326 9.87 33.12 -48.25
N HIS A 327 10.49 32.44 -47.29
CA HIS A 327 10.57 30.98 -47.22
C HIS A 327 9.69 30.42 -46.10
N TYR A 328 8.69 31.18 -45.67
CA TYR A 328 7.69 30.75 -44.71
C TYR A 328 6.65 29.87 -45.39
N ASP A 329 6.56 28.62 -44.97
CA ASP A 329 5.62 27.66 -45.54
C ASP A 329 4.24 27.79 -44.90
N ASN A 330 3.30 28.41 -45.64
CA ASN A 330 1.91 28.61 -45.21
C ASN A 330 1.11 27.30 -45.14
N GLU A 331 1.48 26.28 -45.92
CA GLU A 331 0.83 24.97 -45.91
C GLU A 331 1.21 24.21 -44.64
N PHE A 332 2.50 24.22 -44.29
CA PHE A 332 2.98 23.67 -43.03
C PHE A 332 2.35 24.39 -41.82
N HIS A 333 2.28 25.73 -41.86
CA HIS A 333 1.61 26.52 -40.83
C HIS A 333 0.16 26.07 -40.61
N SER A 334 -0.62 25.99 -41.68
CA SER A 334 -2.04 25.61 -41.62
C SER A 334 -2.23 24.19 -41.10
N ARG A 335 -1.35 23.26 -41.50
CA ARG A 335 -1.39 21.86 -41.05
C ARG A 335 -1.07 21.71 -39.57
N GLN A 336 -0.09 22.46 -39.06
CA GLN A 336 0.43 22.29 -37.70
C GLN A 336 -0.31 23.12 -36.65
N LEU A 337 -0.98 24.19 -37.08
CA LEU A 337 -1.72 25.11 -36.21
C LEU A 337 -2.75 24.43 -35.28
N PRO A 338 -3.61 23.50 -35.73
CA PRO A 338 -4.59 22.85 -34.85
C PRO A 338 -3.93 22.11 -33.67
N TYR A 339 -2.83 21.40 -33.94
CA TYR A 339 -2.06 20.71 -32.90
C TYR A 339 -1.46 21.70 -31.90
N ILE A 340 -0.90 22.81 -32.40
CA ILE A 340 -0.28 23.84 -31.58
C ILE A 340 -1.31 24.53 -30.70
N VAL A 341 -2.50 24.81 -31.21
CA VAL A 341 -3.60 25.41 -30.45
C VAL A 341 -3.96 24.53 -29.25
N GLU A 342 -4.20 23.23 -29.47
CA GLU A 342 -4.54 22.31 -28.38
C GLU A 342 -3.39 22.10 -27.40
N LYS A 343 -2.14 21.98 -27.89
CA LYS A 343 -0.97 21.83 -27.02
C LYS A 343 -0.72 23.08 -26.18
N THR A 344 -0.88 24.25 -26.77
CA THR A 344 -0.75 25.55 -26.09
C THR A 344 -1.86 25.75 -25.07
N LYS A 345 -3.09 25.31 -25.37
CA LYS A 345 -4.21 25.32 -24.42
C LYS A 345 -3.92 24.43 -23.21
N SER A 346 -3.38 23.23 -23.42
CA SER A 346 -2.93 22.33 -22.35
C SER A 346 -1.85 22.98 -21.48
N LEU A 347 -0.80 23.56 -22.08
CA LEU A 347 0.25 24.27 -21.34
C LEU A 347 -0.29 25.49 -20.59
N ASN A 348 -1.21 26.25 -21.18
CA ASN A 348 -1.82 27.41 -20.55
C ASN A 348 -2.70 27.05 -19.34
N ASN A 349 -3.32 25.86 -19.34
CA ASN A 349 -4.03 25.35 -18.18
C ASN A 349 -3.04 25.03 -17.05
N LEU A 350 -1.91 24.37 -17.35
CA LEU A 350 -0.86 24.13 -16.36
C LEU A 350 -0.28 25.43 -15.80
N ILE A 351 -0.04 26.44 -16.66
CA ILE A 351 0.41 27.77 -16.25
C ILE A 351 -0.61 28.43 -15.33
N ARG A 352 -1.92 28.30 -15.60
CA ARG A 352 -2.98 28.82 -14.73
C ARG A 352 -2.92 28.13 -13.36
N ASP A 353 -2.84 26.81 -13.32
CA ASP A 353 -2.81 26.03 -12.08
C ASP A 353 -1.56 26.36 -11.25
N TYR A 354 -0.42 26.51 -11.90
CA TYR A 354 0.82 26.98 -11.27
C TYR A 354 0.69 28.39 -10.70
N ASN A 355 0.15 29.34 -11.47
CA ASN A 355 -0.03 30.71 -11.00
C ASN A 355 -1.00 30.81 -9.81
N LEU A 356 -1.96 29.89 -9.69
CA LEU A 356 -2.85 29.79 -8.52
C LEU A 356 -2.11 29.28 -7.27
N GLN A 357 -1.09 28.44 -7.43
CA GLN A 357 -0.31 27.87 -6.35
C GLN A 357 0.93 28.69 -5.98
N SER A 358 1.34 29.61 -6.85
CA SER A 358 2.53 30.45 -6.65
C SER A 358 2.35 31.37 -5.45
N PRO A 359 3.33 31.45 -4.52
CA PRO A 359 3.24 32.33 -3.36
C PRO A 359 3.34 33.82 -3.73
N SER A 360 3.84 34.16 -4.93
CA SER A 360 4.02 35.55 -5.37
C SER A 360 3.68 35.73 -6.84
N SER A 361 3.08 36.87 -7.15
CA SER A 361 2.73 37.30 -8.51
C SER A 361 3.94 37.58 -9.39
N SER A 362 5.10 37.89 -8.81
CA SER A 362 6.35 38.12 -9.55
C SER A 362 6.87 36.87 -10.23
N ILE A 363 6.48 35.68 -9.75
CA ILE A 363 6.95 34.38 -10.27
C ILE A 363 5.93 33.80 -11.27
N HIS A 364 4.82 34.50 -11.52
CA HIS A 364 3.80 34.03 -12.45
C HIS A 364 4.36 33.88 -13.87
N LYS A 365 3.99 32.78 -14.51
CA LYS A 365 4.31 32.53 -15.92
C LYS A 365 3.24 33.12 -16.81
N PHE A 366 3.67 33.69 -17.94
CA PHE A 366 2.76 34.23 -18.95
C PHE A 366 2.19 33.11 -19.83
N LYS A 367 0.95 33.32 -20.28
CA LYS A 367 0.31 32.40 -21.22
C LYS A 367 0.99 32.46 -22.58
N LEU A 368 1.14 31.31 -23.19
CA LEU A 368 1.68 31.09 -24.52
C LEU A 368 0.60 31.41 -25.56
N ARG A 369 1.01 32.02 -26.68
CA ARG A 369 0.15 32.31 -27.83
C ARG A 369 0.52 31.40 -29.01
N PRO A 370 -0.43 30.63 -29.59
CA PRO A 370 -0.13 29.66 -30.66
C PRO A 370 0.65 30.25 -31.83
N GLU A 371 0.16 31.34 -32.42
CA GLU A 371 0.76 31.96 -33.60
C GLU A 371 2.18 32.48 -33.35
N VAL A 372 2.37 33.07 -32.16
CA VAL A 372 3.66 33.65 -31.78
C VAL A 372 4.69 32.56 -31.52
N GLU A 373 4.29 31.46 -30.87
CA GLU A 373 5.20 30.33 -30.65
C GLU A 373 5.61 29.67 -31.97
N LEU A 374 4.68 29.55 -32.93
CA LEU A 374 4.97 29.00 -34.25
C LEU A 374 5.91 29.90 -35.07
N ARG A 375 5.69 31.22 -35.04
CA ARG A 375 6.59 32.22 -35.63
C ARG A 375 7.98 32.17 -34.99
N ASN A 376 8.05 32.21 -33.66
CA ASN A 376 9.31 32.17 -32.93
C ASN A 376 10.09 30.88 -33.18
N SER A 377 9.38 29.75 -33.36
CA SER A 377 9.99 28.48 -33.73
C SER A 377 10.62 28.52 -35.11
N TYR A 378 9.92 29.10 -36.09
CA TYR A 378 10.48 29.33 -37.42
C TYR A 378 11.77 30.15 -37.33
N ASP A 379 11.74 31.30 -36.66
CA ASP A 379 12.91 32.18 -36.54
C ASP A 379 14.10 31.47 -35.86
N ARG A 380 13.85 30.69 -34.80
CA ARG A 380 14.87 29.84 -34.16
C ARG A 380 15.45 28.84 -35.15
N THR A 381 14.60 28.11 -35.87
CA THR A 381 15.04 27.05 -36.78
C THR A 381 15.84 27.60 -37.94
N VAL A 382 15.47 28.74 -38.53
CA VAL A 382 16.24 29.40 -39.59
C VAL A 382 17.63 29.78 -39.08
N SER A 383 17.73 30.31 -37.85
CA SER A 383 19.03 30.65 -37.25
C SER A 383 19.93 29.43 -37.00
N THR A 384 19.34 28.26 -36.71
CA THR A 384 20.07 27.01 -36.46
C THR A 384 20.12 26.07 -37.66
N LEU A 385 19.52 26.43 -38.80
CA LEU A 385 19.28 25.52 -39.92
C LEU A 385 20.60 24.97 -40.48
N ARG A 386 21.61 25.85 -40.62
CA ARG A 386 22.95 25.47 -41.09
C ARG A 386 23.62 24.46 -40.17
N THR A 387 23.62 24.70 -38.87
CA THR A 387 24.28 23.82 -37.89
C THR A 387 23.58 22.48 -37.80
N GLN A 388 22.25 22.47 -37.82
CA GLN A 388 21.45 21.24 -37.85
C GLN A 388 21.64 20.44 -39.14
N ALA A 389 21.74 21.10 -40.30
CA ALA A 389 22.02 20.44 -41.57
C ALA A 389 23.41 19.79 -41.59
N LEU A 390 24.44 20.48 -41.09
CA LEU A 390 25.79 19.92 -40.97
C LEU A 390 25.82 18.69 -40.06
N ALA A 391 25.19 18.78 -38.89
CA ALA A 391 25.06 17.66 -37.96
C ALA A 391 24.31 16.47 -38.59
N TRP A 392 23.29 16.73 -39.42
CA TRP A 392 22.60 15.67 -40.17
C TRP A 392 23.54 14.95 -41.14
N TYR A 393 24.34 15.69 -41.92
CA TYR A 393 25.31 15.08 -42.83
C TYR A 393 26.42 14.30 -42.10
N GLU A 394 26.86 14.75 -40.93
CA GLU A 394 27.81 14.02 -40.08
C GLU A 394 27.21 12.72 -39.54
N ASN A 395 25.97 12.77 -39.07
CA ASN A 395 25.23 11.58 -38.64
C ASN A 395 25.04 10.59 -39.79
N GLU A 396 24.78 11.06 -41.00
CA GLU A 396 24.66 10.21 -42.19
C GLU A 396 26.01 9.55 -42.57
N LYS A 397 27.13 10.28 -42.47
CA LYS A 397 28.48 9.73 -42.68
C LYS A 397 28.80 8.65 -41.65
N THR A 398 28.61 8.94 -40.37
CA THR A 398 28.86 7.98 -39.29
C THR A 398 27.94 6.76 -39.37
N ALA A 399 26.69 6.92 -39.84
CA ALA A 399 25.78 5.81 -40.09
C ALA A 399 26.27 4.91 -41.23
N LYS A 400 26.78 5.49 -42.32
CA LYS A 400 27.39 4.75 -43.44
C LYS A 400 28.65 4.00 -43.01
N GLU A 401 29.53 4.63 -42.24
CA GLU A 401 30.74 4.01 -41.67
C GLU A 401 30.41 2.84 -40.74
N ARG A 402 29.38 2.97 -39.90
CA ARG A 402 28.89 1.86 -39.07
C ARG A 402 28.35 0.72 -39.92
N SER A 403 27.63 1.03 -41.00
CA SER A 403 27.10 0.02 -41.92
C SER A 403 28.20 -0.72 -42.70
N SER A 404 29.24 -0.01 -43.15
CA SER A 404 30.39 -0.65 -43.81
C SER A 404 31.22 -1.51 -42.86
N ASN A 405 31.43 -1.08 -41.61
CA ASN A 405 32.14 -1.86 -40.61
C ASN A 405 31.38 -3.15 -40.21
N LEU A 406 30.05 -3.13 -40.19
CA LEU A 406 29.25 -4.35 -39.99
C LEU A 406 29.37 -5.35 -41.15
N LYS A 407 29.59 -4.89 -42.38
CA LYS A 407 29.80 -5.77 -43.55
C LYS A 407 31.19 -6.41 -43.54
N ASN A 408 32.21 -5.70 -43.07
CA ASN A 408 33.57 -6.23 -42.95
C ASN A 408 33.72 -7.23 -41.79
N ASN A 409 32.94 -7.10 -40.70
CA ASN A 409 32.97 -8.07 -39.59
C ASN A 409 32.16 -9.37 -39.87
N LYS A 410 31.43 -9.45 -40.98
CA LYS A 410 30.76 -10.71 -41.40
C LYS A 410 31.72 -11.76 -41.96
N SER A 411 32.97 -11.40 -42.30
CA SER A 411 33.97 -12.37 -42.76
C SER A 411 34.79 -13.03 -41.65
N GLU A 412 34.65 -12.62 -40.38
CA GLU A 412 35.43 -13.17 -39.26
C GLU A 412 34.59 -13.86 -38.16
N SER A 413 33.26 -13.90 -38.29
CA SER A 413 32.41 -14.59 -37.30
C SER A 413 32.12 -16.03 -37.71
N MET A 414 32.88 -16.97 -37.15
CA MET A 414 32.75 -18.43 -37.32
C MET A 414 31.54 -19.04 -36.55
N PHE A 415 30.48 -18.27 -36.30
CA PHE A 415 29.26 -18.73 -35.59
C PHE A 415 27.96 -18.31 -36.30
N GLY A 416 27.99 -18.12 -37.62
CA GLY A 416 26.82 -17.79 -38.44
C GLY A 416 26.03 -19.00 -38.97
N LEU A 417 26.10 -20.17 -38.32
CA LEU A 417 25.56 -21.43 -38.87
C LEU A 417 24.20 -21.88 -38.32
N PHE A 418 23.54 -21.09 -37.44
CA PHE A 418 22.28 -21.50 -36.80
C PHE A 418 21.06 -20.59 -37.01
N ASP A 419 21.16 -19.50 -37.78
CA ASP A 419 20.02 -18.56 -37.92
C ASP A 419 19.59 -18.29 -39.37
N ASN A 420 19.73 -19.30 -40.25
CA ASN A 420 19.11 -19.23 -41.57
C ASN A 420 18.46 -20.57 -41.90
N GLY A 421 17.27 -20.77 -41.33
CA GLY A 421 16.45 -21.97 -41.52
C GLY A 421 14.96 -21.65 -41.40
N GLY A 422 14.43 -20.92 -42.40
CA GLY A 422 13.09 -21.12 -42.95
C GLY A 422 11.84 -20.84 -42.10
N GLY A 423 10.98 -19.94 -42.60
CA GLY A 423 9.55 -19.96 -42.24
C GLY A 423 8.88 -18.61 -42.39
N GLY A 424 8.24 -18.37 -43.54
CA GLY A 424 7.40 -17.20 -43.76
C GLY A 424 6.16 -17.18 -42.86
N GLY A 425 5.73 -15.99 -42.47
CA GLY A 425 4.50 -15.76 -41.72
C GLY A 425 4.25 -14.27 -41.51
N SER A 426 3.13 -13.80 -42.03
CA SER A 426 2.66 -12.42 -42.09
C SER A 426 2.35 -11.79 -40.72
N SER A 427 2.35 -10.44 -40.72
CA SER A 427 1.63 -9.50 -39.85
C SER A 427 1.95 -9.46 -38.34
N ASN A 428 2.53 -8.36 -37.85
CA ASN A 428 1.76 -7.24 -37.31
C ASN A 428 2.66 -6.06 -36.87
N SER A 429 2.07 -4.87 -36.98
CA SER A 429 2.57 -3.60 -36.44
C SER A 429 2.67 -3.63 -34.91
N ALA A 430 3.82 -3.27 -34.35
CA ALA A 430 3.93 -2.73 -32.99
C ALA A 430 5.24 -1.96 -32.80
N ASN A 431 5.11 -0.70 -32.39
CA ASN A 431 6.18 0.16 -31.89
C ASN A 431 7.00 -0.55 -30.80
N GLY A 432 8.32 -0.61 -30.98
CA GLY A 432 9.26 -1.14 -29.99
C GLY A 432 10.59 -0.39 -30.08
N THR A 433 10.81 0.48 -29.09
CA THR A 433 12.08 1.15 -28.78
C THR A 433 13.28 0.23 -28.94
N GLY A 434 14.28 0.68 -29.73
CA GLY A 434 15.54 -0.02 -29.91
C GLY A 434 16.28 -0.22 -28.59
N ALA A 435 16.21 -1.43 -28.05
CA ALA A 435 17.10 -1.87 -26.99
C ALA A 435 18.51 -2.01 -27.59
N ARG A 436 19.42 -1.10 -27.22
CA ARG A 436 20.85 -1.29 -27.44
C ARG A 436 21.28 -2.52 -26.64
N GLN A 437 21.50 -3.63 -27.32
CA GLN A 437 22.12 -4.80 -26.74
C GLN A 437 23.56 -4.43 -26.38
N ARG A 438 23.83 -4.20 -25.09
CA ARG A 438 25.20 -4.03 -24.60
C ARG A 438 25.89 -5.39 -24.68
N VAL A 439 27.08 -5.41 -25.28
CA VAL A 439 27.99 -6.55 -25.23
C VAL A 439 28.23 -6.91 -23.75
N PRO A 440 28.16 -8.19 -23.34
CA PRO A 440 28.34 -8.57 -21.95
C PRO A 440 29.81 -8.43 -21.56
N GLU A 441 30.19 -7.25 -21.07
CA GLU A 441 31.40 -7.11 -20.27
C GLU A 441 31.19 -7.86 -18.95
N LYS A 442 32.13 -8.74 -18.58
CA LYS A 442 32.10 -9.45 -17.29
C LYS A 442 32.14 -8.43 -16.17
N LEU A 443 30.98 -8.12 -15.60
CA LEU A 443 30.84 -7.24 -14.45
C LEU A 443 31.54 -7.88 -13.24
N HIS A 444 32.70 -7.34 -12.87
CA HIS A 444 33.39 -7.70 -11.64
C HIS A 444 32.75 -6.98 -10.44
N LEU A 445 31.48 -7.29 -10.17
CA LEU A 445 30.66 -6.73 -9.08
C LEU A 445 31.41 -6.76 -7.73
N TRP A 446 32.11 -7.85 -7.46
CA TRP A 446 32.88 -8.03 -6.22
C TRP A 446 34.16 -7.21 -6.15
N ARG A 447 34.76 -6.78 -7.27
CA ARG A 447 35.87 -5.80 -7.26
C ARG A 447 35.35 -4.39 -7.01
N SER A 448 34.25 -4.00 -7.66
CA SER A 448 33.66 -2.67 -7.50
C SER A 448 33.16 -2.44 -6.07
N ILE A 449 32.56 -3.46 -5.43
CA ILE A 449 32.17 -3.39 -4.02
C ILE A 449 33.39 -3.29 -3.10
N LYS A 450 34.49 -4.00 -3.42
CA LYS A 450 35.71 -3.97 -2.60
C LYS A 450 36.47 -2.64 -2.70
N GLU A 451 36.38 -1.94 -3.82
CA GLU A 451 36.96 -0.59 -3.99
C GLU A 451 36.13 0.50 -3.32
N MET A 452 34.82 0.33 -3.13
CA MET A 452 33.99 1.32 -2.43
C MET A 452 34.17 1.34 -0.91
N PHE A 453 34.72 0.28 -0.32
CA PHE A 453 34.97 0.17 1.13
C PHE A 453 36.45 0.33 1.49
N LYS A 454 37.26 0.87 0.58
CA LYS A 454 38.65 1.26 0.81
C LYS A 454 38.76 2.77 0.64
#